data_AF-A0A957Z9G1-F1
#
_entry.id   AF-A0A957Z9G1-F1
#
_cell.length_a   1.000
_cell.length_b   1.000
_cell.length_c   1.000
_cell.angle_alpha   90.00
_cell.angle_beta   90.00
_cell.angle_gamma   90.00
#
_symmetry.space_group_name_H-M   'P 1'
#
loop_
_entity.id
_entity.type
_entity.pdbx_description
1 polymer ?
#
loop_
_entity_poly.entity_id
_entity_poly.type
_entity_poly.pdbx_seq_one_letter_code
_entity_poly.pdbx_strand_id
1 'polypeptide(L)'
;ETRRNQGVYTIENLHTVAVDQLAVQIYASDPQLTQVELAPDPTNDDPYDLDAGGVYTTLITVSDTAKRLVVQTLNSTAPDLDLYVGLDANGDGLPAMDEQLCSSTSSTADEICDFSQLDDSLTPGVYWILVQNWAGSGAPTDSFTLSTLLIDR
;
A
#
# COMPACT_ATOMS: atom_id res chain seq x y z
N GLU A 1 -20.24 28.11 49.25
CA GLU A 1 -18.88 28.26 48.70
C GLU A 1 -18.65 27.21 47.62
N THR A 2 -18.35 27.62 46.40
CA THR A 2 -18.15 26.70 45.26
C THR A 2 -16.68 26.30 45.18
N ARG A 3 -16.38 25.00 45.19
CA ARG A 3 -15.03 24.42 45.09
C ARG A 3 -14.47 24.56 43.67
N ARG A 4 -14.22 25.79 43.22
CA ARG A 4 -13.89 26.11 41.81
C ARG A 4 -12.49 25.64 41.38
N ASN A 5 -11.56 25.45 42.32
CA ASN A 5 -10.15 25.21 41.99
C ASN A 5 -9.60 23.86 42.47
N GLN A 6 -10.44 22.91 42.90
CA GLN A 6 -10.01 21.55 43.21
C GLN A 6 -9.82 20.76 41.90
N GLY A 7 -8.66 20.91 41.25
CA GLY A 7 -8.33 20.20 40.01
C GLY A 7 -7.40 20.96 39.05
N VAL A 8 -6.92 22.15 39.43
CA VAL A 8 -5.96 22.91 38.63
C VAL A 8 -4.54 22.51 39.06
N TYR A 9 -3.73 22.10 38.08
CA TYR A 9 -2.31 21.81 38.27
C TYR A 9 -1.50 22.75 37.38
N THR A 10 -0.44 23.34 37.93
CA THR A 10 0.53 24.12 37.17
C THR A 10 1.59 23.17 36.65
N ILE A 11 1.77 23.13 35.32
CA ILE A 11 2.88 22.41 34.71
C ILE A 11 3.98 23.43 34.45
N GLU A 12 5.10 23.27 35.15
CA GLU A 12 6.30 24.07 34.98
C GLU A 12 7.25 23.37 33.99
N ASN A 13 8.18 24.12 33.39
CA ASN A 13 9.13 23.64 32.37
C ASN A 13 8.52 23.25 31.01
N LEU A 14 7.43 23.91 30.62
CA LEU A 14 6.97 23.87 29.23
C LEU A 14 7.90 24.75 28.37
N HIS A 15 8.76 24.13 27.58
CA HIS A 15 9.62 24.83 26.63
C HIS A 15 9.13 24.57 25.21
N THR A 16 8.96 25.62 24.40
CA THR A 16 8.80 25.48 22.96
C THR A 16 10.19 25.29 22.35
N VAL A 17 10.39 24.22 21.59
CA VAL A 17 11.59 24.09 20.76
C VAL A 17 11.45 25.07 19.61
N ALA A 18 12.18 26.18 19.67
CA ALA A 18 12.31 27.08 18.53
C ALA A 18 13.15 26.37 17.47
N VAL A 19 12.59 26.23 16.26
CA VAL A 19 13.35 25.75 15.11
C VAL A 19 13.82 27.01 14.38
N ASP A 20 15.10 27.33 14.47
CA ASP A 20 15.68 28.56 13.91
C ASP A 20 15.49 28.65 12.39
N GLN A 21 15.40 27.50 11.70
CA GLN A 21 15.13 27.39 10.27
C GLN A 21 14.32 26.14 9.94
N LEU A 22 13.10 26.32 9.42
CA LEU A 22 12.32 25.25 8.80
C LEU A 22 12.78 25.08 7.35
N ALA A 23 13.37 23.93 7.02
CA ALA A 23 13.65 23.55 5.65
C ALA A 23 12.55 22.60 5.15
N VAL A 24 11.86 22.97 4.07
CA VAL A 24 10.85 22.13 3.40
C VAL A 24 11.37 21.77 2.03
N GLN A 25 11.36 20.48 1.71
CA GLN A 25 11.62 19.98 0.37
C GLN A 25 10.41 19.18 -0.11
N ILE A 26 9.95 19.47 -1.31
CA ILE A 26 8.77 18.83 -1.91
C ILE A 26 9.28 17.87 -2.98
N TYR A 27 8.80 16.63 -2.91
CA TYR A 27 9.00 15.59 -3.92
C TYR A 27 7.62 15.19 -4.45
N ALA A 28 7.49 15.03 -5.77
CA ALA A 28 6.24 14.67 -6.41
C ALA A 28 6.52 13.83 -7.66
N SER A 29 5.61 12.91 -7.97
CA SER A 29 5.65 12.08 -9.17
C SER A 29 4.22 11.77 -9.60
N ASP A 30 4.03 11.49 -10.89
CA ASP A 30 2.73 11.04 -11.40
C ASP A 30 2.59 9.53 -11.17
N PRO A 31 1.41 9.03 -10.77
CA PRO A 31 1.18 7.61 -10.66
C PRO A 31 1.18 6.94 -12.04
N GLN A 32 1.80 5.77 -12.14
CA GLN A 32 1.58 4.88 -13.27
C GLN A 32 0.23 4.19 -13.09
N LEU A 33 -0.64 4.33 -14.10
CA LEU A 33 -1.96 3.70 -14.12
C LEU A 33 -1.96 2.54 -15.13
N THR A 34 -2.26 1.34 -14.66
CA THR A 34 -2.35 0.13 -15.48
C THR A 34 -3.78 -0.41 -15.43
N GLN A 35 -4.43 -0.51 -16.58
CA GLN A 35 -5.74 -1.16 -16.69
C GLN A 35 -5.56 -2.67 -16.77
N VAL A 36 -6.34 -3.41 -15.98
CA VAL A 36 -6.27 -4.86 -15.86
C VAL A 36 -7.67 -5.44 -16.01
N GLU A 37 -7.78 -6.54 -16.75
CA GLU A 37 -8.96 -7.40 -16.83
C GLU A 37 -8.58 -8.74 -16.17
N LEU A 38 -9.34 -9.15 -15.16
CA LEU A 38 -8.99 -10.31 -14.34
C LEU A 38 -10.24 -11.16 -14.05
N ALA A 39 -10.15 -12.46 -14.30
CA ALA A 39 -11.20 -13.40 -13.92
C ALA A 39 -11.33 -13.45 -12.38
N PRO A 40 -12.50 -13.80 -11.83
CA PRO A 40 -12.63 -14.07 -10.40
C PRO A 40 -11.71 -15.21 -9.98
N ASP A 41 -11.10 -15.10 -8.81
CA ASP A 41 -10.26 -16.14 -8.24
C ASP A 41 -11.10 -17.38 -7.88
N PRO A 42 -10.81 -18.58 -8.44
CA PRO A 42 -11.54 -19.80 -8.12
C PRO A 42 -11.23 -20.35 -6.72
N THR A 43 -10.14 -19.92 -6.09
CA THR A 43 -9.56 -20.40 -4.83
C THR A 43 -9.15 -19.22 -3.93
N ASN A 44 -10.06 -18.26 -3.78
CA ASN A 44 -9.83 -16.97 -3.12
C ASN A 44 -9.30 -17.00 -1.65
N ASP A 45 -9.31 -18.16 -0.99
CA ASP A 45 -8.66 -18.37 0.32
C ASP A 45 -7.12 -18.49 0.25
N ASP A 46 -6.53 -18.64 -0.94
CA ASP A 46 -5.08 -18.79 -1.15
C ASP A 46 -4.57 -17.87 -2.27
N PRO A 47 -4.19 -16.61 -1.99
CA PRO A 47 -3.74 -15.68 -3.03
C PRO A 47 -2.40 -16.06 -3.69
N TYR A 48 -1.67 -17.06 -3.17
CA TYR A 48 -0.34 -17.43 -3.68
C TYR A 48 -0.37 -18.64 -4.62
N ASP A 49 -1.54 -19.20 -4.91
CA ASP A 49 -1.71 -20.33 -5.82
C ASP A 49 -1.78 -19.90 -7.29
N LEU A 50 -0.85 -19.02 -7.72
CA LEU A 50 -0.89 -18.23 -8.96
C LEU A 50 -1.37 -18.97 -10.23
N ASP A 51 -1.08 -20.26 -10.35
CA ASP A 51 -1.49 -21.13 -11.46
C ASP A 51 -3.02 -21.39 -11.52
N ALA A 52 -3.76 -21.18 -10.43
CA ALA A 52 -5.21 -21.27 -10.36
C ALA A 52 -5.90 -20.11 -11.11
N GLY A 53 -5.21 -18.97 -11.24
CA GLY A 53 -5.69 -17.77 -11.91
C GLY A 53 -6.53 -16.87 -11.00
N GLY A 54 -7.01 -15.76 -11.55
CA GLY A 54 -7.74 -14.74 -10.77
C GLY A 54 -6.88 -13.84 -9.88
N VAL A 55 -5.55 -13.94 -10.05
CA VAL A 55 -4.56 -13.01 -9.53
C VAL A 55 -3.80 -12.31 -10.66
N TYR A 56 -3.44 -11.05 -10.45
CA TYR A 56 -2.57 -10.26 -11.32
C TYR A 56 -1.30 -9.89 -10.56
N THR A 57 -0.14 -10.13 -11.18
CA THR A 57 1.16 -9.86 -10.56
C THR A 57 1.99 -8.91 -11.42
N THR A 58 2.70 -7.97 -10.79
CA THR A 58 3.71 -7.14 -11.45
C THR A 58 4.86 -6.83 -10.50
N LEU A 59 6.01 -6.45 -11.06
CA LEU A 59 7.20 -6.06 -10.29
C LEU A 59 7.43 -4.55 -10.42
N ILE A 60 7.93 -3.95 -9.34
CA ILE A 60 8.44 -2.57 -9.36
C ILE A 60 9.79 -2.48 -8.65
N THR A 61 10.74 -1.80 -9.29
CA THR A 61 12.05 -1.52 -8.69
C THR A 61 11.99 -0.23 -7.88
N VAL A 62 12.36 -0.32 -6.60
CA VAL A 62 12.51 0.80 -5.67
C VAL A 62 14.00 1.12 -5.52
N SER A 63 14.38 2.35 -5.87
CA SER A 63 15.75 2.85 -5.73
C SER A 63 16.09 3.23 -4.28
N ASP A 64 17.38 3.45 -4.00
CA ASP A 64 17.85 3.98 -2.71
C ASP A 64 17.47 5.45 -2.47
N THR A 65 16.98 6.13 -3.50
CA THR A 65 16.56 7.52 -3.46
C THR A 65 15.05 7.71 -3.27
N ALA A 66 14.28 6.63 -3.42
CA ALA A 66 12.83 6.61 -3.27
C ALA A 66 12.39 7.14 -1.89
N LYS A 67 11.31 7.92 -1.89
CA LYS A 67 10.72 8.57 -0.70
C LYS A 67 9.42 7.90 -0.26
N ARG A 68 8.65 7.40 -1.23
CA ARG A 68 7.36 6.77 -0.98
C ARG A 68 6.98 5.85 -2.13
N LEU A 69 6.38 4.72 -1.81
CA LEU A 69 5.69 3.84 -2.75
C LEU A 69 4.23 3.72 -2.29
N VAL A 70 3.30 4.09 -3.15
CA VAL A 70 1.86 3.87 -2.93
C VAL A 70 1.33 2.98 -4.04
N VAL A 71 0.75 1.86 -3.68
CA VAL A 71 0.08 0.93 -4.57
C VAL A 71 -1.39 0.89 -4.18
N GLN A 72 -2.29 1.08 -5.13
CA GLN A 72 -3.72 1.06 -4.84
C GLN A 72 -4.53 0.55 -6.04
N THR A 73 -5.66 -0.08 -5.75
CA THR A 73 -6.66 -0.47 -6.76
C THR A 73 -7.73 0.62 -6.86
N LEU A 74 -8.16 0.93 -8.08
CA LEU A 74 -9.13 1.99 -8.38
C LEU A 74 -10.08 1.54 -9.48
N ASN A 75 -11.27 2.15 -9.54
CA ASN A 75 -12.22 2.00 -10.65
C ASN A 75 -12.53 0.53 -11.00
N SER A 76 -12.73 -0.31 -9.99
CA SER A 76 -13.03 -1.73 -10.18
C SER A 76 -14.50 -1.96 -10.56
N THR A 77 -14.71 -3.02 -11.33
CA THR A 77 -16.04 -3.61 -11.56
C THR A 77 -16.31 -4.81 -10.64
N ALA A 78 -15.27 -5.45 -10.11
CA ALA A 78 -15.40 -6.44 -9.05
C ALA A 78 -15.87 -5.75 -7.76
N PRO A 79 -16.79 -6.36 -6.98
CA PRO A 79 -17.16 -5.85 -5.68
C PRO A 79 -16.01 -5.92 -4.66
N ASP A 80 -15.11 -6.90 -4.79
CA ASP A 80 -14.04 -7.15 -3.82
C ASP A 80 -12.73 -7.53 -4.51
N LEU A 81 -11.67 -6.79 -4.20
CA LEU A 81 -10.30 -7.06 -4.64
C LEU A 81 -9.42 -7.04 -3.40
N ASP A 82 -8.44 -7.92 -3.34
CA ASP A 82 -7.40 -7.87 -2.31
C ASP A 82 -6.06 -7.43 -2.93
N LEU A 83 -5.28 -6.65 -2.20
CA LEU A 83 -3.95 -6.19 -2.59
C LEU A 83 -2.89 -6.68 -1.61
N TYR A 84 -1.86 -7.32 -2.16
CA TYR A 84 -0.70 -7.80 -1.41
C TYR A 84 0.56 -7.24 -2.05
N VAL A 85 1.50 -6.76 -1.23
CA VAL A 85 2.78 -6.22 -1.69
C VAL A 85 3.90 -6.74 -0.80
N GLY A 86 5.00 -7.16 -1.40
CA GLY A 86 6.17 -7.65 -0.67
C GLY A 86 7.47 -7.38 -1.41
N LEU A 87 8.57 -7.65 -0.72
CA LEU A 87 9.92 -7.49 -1.27
C LEU A 87 10.40 -8.85 -1.77
N ASP A 88 10.72 -8.95 -3.06
CA ASP A 88 11.33 -10.13 -3.69
C ASP A 88 12.76 -10.32 -3.15
N ALA A 89 12.84 -10.97 -1.99
CA ALA A 89 14.08 -11.10 -1.23
C ALA A 89 14.94 -12.24 -1.77
N ASN A 90 14.31 -13.25 -2.37
CA ASN A 90 14.97 -14.40 -2.95
C ASN A 90 15.37 -14.19 -4.43
N GLY A 91 14.78 -13.19 -5.11
CA GLY A 91 15.11 -12.79 -6.49
C GLY A 91 14.47 -13.66 -7.58
N ASP A 92 13.39 -14.39 -7.27
CA ASP A 92 12.67 -15.25 -8.22
C ASP A 92 11.55 -14.51 -8.97
N GLY A 93 11.19 -13.29 -8.53
CA GLY A 93 10.18 -12.45 -9.13
C GLY A 93 8.74 -12.90 -8.87
N LEU A 94 8.51 -13.78 -7.89
CA LEU A 94 7.20 -14.33 -7.56
C LEU A 94 6.72 -13.84 -6.18
N PRO A 95 5.41 -13.53 -6.03
CA PRO A 95 4.82 -13.30 -4.72
C PRO A 95 4.91 -14.53 -3.82
N ALA A 96 5.33 -14.31 -2.57
CA ALA A 96 5.41 -15.37 -1.55
C ALA A 96 4.95 -14.84 -0.18
N MET A 97 4.27 -15.69 0.60
CA MET A 97 3.72 -15.31 1.91
C MET A 97 4.79 -14.84 2.91
N ASP A 98 5.97 -15.44 2.88
CA ASP A 98 7.10 -15.10 3.75
C ASP A 98 7.83 -13.82 3.34
N GLU A 99 7.56 -13.29 2.15
CA GLU A 99 8.11 -12.04 1.62
C GLU A 99 7.11 -10.86 1.70
N GLN A 100 5.87 -11.11 2.13
CA GLN A 100 4.83 -10.10 2.21
C GLN A 100 5.17 -9.01 3.23
N LEU A 101 5.02 -7.75 2.82
CA LEU A 101 5.18 -6.58 3.69
C LEU A 101 3.87 -5.86 3.98
N CYS A 102 2.90 -5.92 3.07
CA CYS A 102 1.60 -5.30 3.22
C CYS A 102 0.50 -6.19 2.63
N SER A 103 -0.65 -6.20 3.30
CA SER A 103 -1.92 -6.75 2.81
C SER A 103 -3.03 -5.76 3.11
N SER A 104 -3.80 -5.42 2.09
CA SER A 104 -5.01 -4.62 2.17
C SER A 104 -6.13 -5.49 1.59
N THR A 105 -7.01 -5.97 2.47
CA THR A 105 -8.01 -7.01 2.18
C THR A 105 -9.36 -6.58 2.77
N SER A 106 -9.79 -5.36 2.48
CA SER A 106 -11.10 -4.88 2.89
C SER A 106 -12.19 -5.68 2.18
N SER A 107 -13.46 -5.48 2.53
CA SER A 107 -14.56 -6.14 1.81
C SER A 107 -14.99 -5.36 0.55
N THR A 108 -14.06 -4.62 -0.06
CA THR A 108 -14.33 -3.72 -1.18
C THR A 108 -13.14 -3.71 -2.12
N ALA A 109 -13.36 -3.40 -3.40
CA ALA A 109 -12.28 -3.35 -4.37
C ALA A 109 -11.28 -2.17 -4.25
N ASP A 110 -11.42 -1.28 -3.26
CA ASP A 110 -10.56 -0.11 -3.06
C ASP A 110 -9.49 -0.41 -1.99
N GLU A 111 -8.33 -0.91 -2.43
CA GLU A 111 -7.25 -1.35 -1.56
C GLU A 111 -6.02 -0.45 -1.69
N ILE A 112 -5.22 -0.34 -0.61
CA ILE A 112 -4.02 0.50 -0.59
C ILE A 112 -2.91 -0.07 0.29
N CYS A 113 -1.71 -0.10 -0.28
CA CYS A 113 -0.45 -0.30 0.44
C CYS A 113 0.43 0.93 0.27
N ASP A 114 0.92 1.48 1.37
CA ASP A 114 1.70 2.71 1.43
C ASP A 114 2.97 2.48 2.24
N PHE A 115 4.11 2.70 1.59
CA PHE A 115 5.42 2.56 2.18
C PHE A 115 6.15 3.89 2.11
N SER A 116 6.75 4.32 3.22
CA SER A 116 7.50 5.55 3.32
C SER A 116 8.93 5.32 3.74
N GLN A 117 9.84 6.17 3.25
CA GLN A 117 11.18 6.26 3.85
C GLN A 117 11.10 6.79 5.30
N LEU A 118 10.06 7.56 5.65
CA LEU A 118 9.98 8.25 6.95
C LEU A 118 9.66 7.32 8.13
N ASP A 119 9.05 6.17 7.87
CA ASP A 119 8.71 5.16 8.88
C ASP A 119 9.49 3.85 8.71
N ASP A 120 10.57 3.89 7.90
CA ASP A 120 11.44 2.75 7.57
C ASP A 120 10.71 1.55 6.94
N SER A 121 9.48 1.72 6.43
CA SER A 121 8.73 0.66 5.73
C SER A 121 9.17 0.48 4.27
N LEU A 122 9.86 1.47 3.68
CA LEU A 122 10.37 1.41 2.32
C LEU A 122 11.86 1.06 2.29
N THR A 123 12.19 -0.12 1.76
CA THR A 123 13.56 -0.60 1.57
C THR A 123 13.90 -0.61 0.07
N PRO A 124 15.12 -0.28 -0.36
CA PRO A 124 15.50 -0.40 -1.78
C PRO A 124 15.51 -1.86 -2.23
N GLY A 125 15.00 -2.14 -3.43
CA GLY A 125 14.91 -3.50 -3.95
C GLY A 125 13.80 -3.68 -4.97
N VAL A 126 13.50 -4.94 -5.32
CA VAL A 126 12.40 -5.28 -6.21
C VAL A 126 11.20 -5.67 -5.36
N TYR A 127 10.08 -5.01 -5.57
CA TYR A 127 8.82 -5.34 -4.93
C TYR A 127 7.95 -6.10 -5.91
N TRP A 128 7.30 -7.15 -5.44
CA TRP A 128 6.18 -7.76 -6.12
C TRP A 128 4.87 -7.13 -5.63
N ILE A 129 3.94 -6.98 -6.56
CA ILE A 129 2.57 -6.52 -6.32
C ILE A 129 1.67 -7.64 -6.82
N LEU A 130 0.75 -8.09 -5.98
CA LEU A 130 -0.29 -9.06 -6.30
C LEU A 130 -1.66 -8.43 -6.02
N VAL A 131 -2.54 -8.46 -7.01
CA VAL A 131 -3.95 -8.12 -6.85
C VAL A 131 -4.78 -9.37 -7.11
N GLN A 132 -5.67 -9.71 -6.19
CA GLN A 132 -6.55 -10.86 -6.28
C GLN A 132 -7.98 -10.38 -6.53
N ASN A 133 -8.68 -10.98 -7.49
CA ASN A 133 -10.12 -10.76 -7.67
C ASN A 133 -10.92 -11.66 -6.70
N TRP A 134 -10.93 -11.25 -5.43
CA TRP A 134 -11.42 -12.06 -4.31
C TRP A 134 -12.90 -12.41 -4.41
N ALA A 135 -13.75 -11.44 -4.77
CA ALA A 135 -15.13 -11.69 -5.16
C ALA A 135 -15.44 -10.98 -6.47
N GLY A 136 -15.66 -11.78 -7.52
CA GLY A 136 -16.04 -11.26 -8.83
C GLY A 136 -17.46 -10.71 -8.90
N SER A 137 -17.74 -9.90 -9.92
CA SER A 137 -19.07 -9.31 -10.14
C SER A 137 -20.13 -10.32 -10.62
N GLY A 138 -19.73 -11.54 -10.95
CA GLY A 138 -20.54 -12.54 -11.66
C GLY A 138 -20.35 -12.50 -13.18
N ALA A 139 -19.59 -11.55 -13.71
CA ALA A 139 -19.08 -11.58 -15.08
C ALA A 139 -17.89 -12.56 -15.24
N PRO A 140 -17.51 -12.96 -16.47
CA PRO A 140 -16.34 -13.79 -16.70
C PRO A 140 -15.01 -13.14 -16.27
N THR A 141 -14.92 -11.82 -16.40
CA THR A 141 -13.79 -10.99 -15.94
C THR A 141 -14.32 -9.69 -15.37
N ASP A 142 -13.51 -9.10 -14.50
CA ASP A 142 -13.69 -7.76 -13.96
C ASP A 142 -12.51 -6.88 -14.34
N SER A 143 -12.81 -5.64 -14.70
CA SER A 143 -11.82 -4.59 -14.95
C SER A 143 -11.47 -3.83 -13.67
N PHE A 144 -10.21 -3.44 -13.50
CA PHE A 144 -9.77 -2.45 -12.50
C PHE A 144 -8.56 -1.66 -12.99
N THR A 145 -8.20 -0.60 -12.26
CA THR A 145 -6.97 0.19 -12.48
C THR A 145 -6.02 -0.01 -11.32
N LEU A 146 -4.83 -0.54 -11.58
CA LEU A 146 -3.72 -0.53 -10.63
C LEU A 146 -2.98 0.81 -10.75
N SER A 147 -2.98 1.58 -9.67
CA SER A 147 -2.21 2.81 -9.54
C SER A 147 -0.95 2.54 -8.73
N THR A 148 0.22 2.74 -9.33
CA THR A 148 1.52 2.65 -8.66
C THR A 148 2.21 4.00 -8.69
N LEU A 149 2.35 4.63 -7.53
CA LEU A 149 3.06 5.89 -7.35
C LEU A 149 4.38 5.60 -6.65
N LEU A 150 5.49 5.77 -7.39
CA LEU A 150 6.83 5.78 -6.81
C LEU A 150 7.34 7.22 -6.84
N ILE A 151 7.53 7.81 -5.66
CA ILE A 151 8.15 9.13 -5.54
C ILE A 151 9.64 8.92 -5.39
N ASP A 152 10.38 9.32 -6.42
CA ASP A 152 11.83 9.38 -6.41
C ASP A 152 12.31 10.85 -6.36
N ARG A 153 13.61 11.05 -6.11
CA ARG A 153 14.27 12.35 -5.94
C ARG A 153 13.91 13.42 -6.97
#